data_AF-A0A5N4AWX6-F1
#
_entry.id   AF-A0A5N4AWX6-F1
#
_cell.length_a   1.000
_cell.length_b   1.000
_cell.length_c   1.000
_cell.angle_alpha   90.00
_cell.angle_beta   90.00
_cell.angle_gamma   90.00
#
_symmetry.space_group_name_H-M   'P 1'
#
loop_
_entity.id
_entity.type
_entity.pdbx_description
1 polymer ?
#
loop_
_entity_poly.entity_id
_entity_poly.type
_entity_poly.pdbx_seq_one_letter_code
_entity_poly.pdbx_strand_id
1 'polypeptide(L)'
;MSFIYKKAISFADKLIPTKFQPVWNHPAGPKTVFFWAPTFKWGLVIAGISDLQRPAEKISLAQTSALAATGVIWCRYSLVIIPKNYNLFSVNFFVALTQLYQLSRAIQYQRSAAANN
;
A
#
# COMPACT_ATOMS: atom_id res chain seq x y z
N MET A 1 21.68 14.62 12.14
CA MET A 1 21.93 13.26 11.59
C MET A 1 23.05 12.59 12.39
N SER A 2 22.77 11.45 13.01
CA SER A 2 23.71 10.68 13.85
C SER A 2 24.98 10.28 13.08
N PHE A 3 26.12 10.23 13.78
CA PHE A 3 27.41 9.78 13.24
C PHE A 3 27.37 8.35 12.68
N ILE A 4 26.60 7.46 13.33
CA ILE A 4 26.42 6.06 12.91
C ILE A 4 25.72 5.99 11.55
N TYR A 5 24.67 6.80 11.36
CA TYR A 5 23.93 6.88 10.11
C TYR A 5 24.83 7.34 8.95
N LYS A 6 25.70 8.33 9.18
CA LYS A 6 26.63 8.83 8.15
C LYS A 6 27.64 7.76 7.72
N LYS A 7 28.22 7.02 8.67
CA LYS A 7 29.16 5.93 8.35
C LYS A 7 28.48 4.78 7.61
N ALA A 8 27.29 4.38 8.03
CA ALA A 8 26.52 3.32 7.39
C ALA A 8 26.14 3.70 5.94
N ILE A 9 25.67 4.93 5.72
CA ILE A 9 25.32 5.39 4.37
C ILE A 9 26.55 5.54 3.48
N SER A 10 27.67 6.06 3.99
CA SER A 10 28.90 6.18 3.20
C SER A 10 29.46 4.82 2.74
N PHE A 11 29.25 3.77 3.53
CA PHE A 11 29.57 2.41 3.14
C PHE A 11 28.60 1.88 2.07
N ALA A 12 27.29 2.08 2.26
CA ALA A 12 26.27 1.68 1.29
C ALA A 12 26.40 2.42 -0.06
N ASP A 13 26.73 3.72 -0.05
CA ASP A 13 26.97 4.53 -1.26
C ASP A 13 28.03 3.90 -2.17
N LYS A 14 29.06 3.26 -1.59
CA LYS A 14 30.13 2.57 -2.34
C LYS A 14 29.70 1.23 -2.95
N LEU A 15 28.66 0.61 -2.40
CA LEU A 15 28.15 -0.69 -2.84
C LEU A 15 27.07 -0.58 -3.92
N ILE A 16 26.51 0.62 -4.12
CA ILE A 16 25.35 0.80 -5.00
C ILE A 16 25.82 1.11 -6.44
N PRO A 17 25.46 0.26 -7.42
CA PRO A 17 25.79 0.49 -8.82
C PRO A 17 25.23 1.83 -9.32
N THR A 18 25.94 2.46 -10.24
CA THR A 18 25.61 3.79 -10.80
C THR A 18 24.18 3.88 -11.34
N LYS A 19 23.61 2.77 -11.81
CA LYS A 19 22.23 2.67 -12.31
C LYS A 19 21.16 2.87 -11.24
N PHE A 20 21.46 2.60 -9.97
CA PHE A 20 20.52 2.73 -8.84
C PHE A 20 20.70 4.01 -8.03
N GLN A 21 21.74 4.80 -8.31
CA GLN A 21 21.99 6.11 -7.69
C GLN A 21 20.80 7.09 -7.79
N PRO A 22 20.02 7.14 -8.90
CA PRO A 22 18.84 8.01 -8.97
C PRO A 22 17.76 7.67 -7.93
N VAL A 23 17.53 6.38 -7.68
CA VAL A 23 16.55 5.90 -6.69
C VAL A 23 17.10 6.09 -5.28
N TRP A 24 18.40 5.84 -5.09
CA TRP A 24 19.08 5.95 -3.81
C TRP A 24 19.16 7.38 -3.28
N ASN A 25 19.35 8.37 -4.18
CA ASN A 25 19.42 9.79 -3.83
C ASN A 25 18.08 10.52 -3.95
N HIS A 26 17.00 9.82 -4.31
CA HIS A 26 15.66 10.43 -4.35
C HIS A 26 15.27 10.95 -2.94
N PRO A 27 14.66 12.14 -2.81
CA PRO A 27 14.28 12.70 -1.50
C PRO A 27 13.25 11.84 -0.74
N ALA A 28 12.45 11.03 -1.46
CA ALA A 28 11.60 9.98 -0.88
C ALA A 28 12.18 8.55 -1.08
N GLY A 29 13.51 8.45 -1.26
CA GLY A 29 14.22 7.21 -1.53
C GLY A 29 14.60 6.43 -0.27
N PRO A 30 15.34 5.31 -0.42
CA PRO A 30 15.65 4.36 0.66
C PRO A 30 16.42 4.95 1.86
N LYS A 31 17.02 6.14 1.70
CA LYS A 31 17.69 6.87 2.78
C LYS A 31 16.71 7.47 3.80
N THR A 32 15.41 7.55 3.47
CA THR A 32 14.40 8.24 4.29
C THR A 32 13.26 7.33 4.73
N VAL A 33 12.59 7.74 5.82
CA VAL A 33 11.39 7.04 6.33
C VAL A 33 10.26 7.00 5.30
N PHE A 34 10.25 7.93 4.34
CA PHE A 34 9.24 8.00 3.28
C PHE A 34 9.28 6.78 2.36
N PHE A 35 10.40 6.06 2.25
CA PHE A 35 10.45 4.79 1.51
C PHE A 35 10.05 3.60 2.39
N TRP A 36 10.60 3.53 3.61
CA TRP A 36 10.40 2.38 4.50
C TRP A 36 8.99 2.29 5.08
N ALA A 37 8.36 3.41 5.43
CA ALA A 37 7.00 3.39 5.98
C ALA A 37 5.96 2.80 5.00
N PRO A 38 5.91 3.21 3.71
CA PRO A 38 5.10 2.50 2.71
C PRO A 38 5.53 1.05 2.50
N THR A 39 6.83 0.76 2.55
CA THR A 39 7.35 -0.61 2.40
C THR A 39 6.78 -1.54 3.47
N PHE A 40 6.71 -1.13 4.73
CA PHE A 40 6.06 -1.92 5.78
C PHE A 40 4.53 -2.00 5.59
N LYS A 41 3.91 -0.94 5.05
CA LYS A 41 2.47 -0.91 4.78
C LYS A 41 2.04 -1.94 3.71
N TRP A 42 2.96 -2.45 2.87
CA TRP A 42 2.68 -3.59 2.00
C TRP A 42 2.25 -4.86 2.75
N GLY A 43 2.59 -5.00 4.04
CA GLY A 43 2.06 -6.07 4.87
C GLY A 43 0.52 -6.08 4.92
N LEU A 44 -0.12 -4.90 4.89
CA LEU A 44 -1.58 -4.79 4.83
C LEU A 44 -2.15 -5.28 3.49
N VAL A 45 -1.44 -5.02 2.40
CA VAL A 45 -1.84 -5.51 1.07
C VAL A 45 -1.77 -7.03 1.03
N ILE A 46 -0.67 -7.61 1.52
CA ILE A 46 -0.48 -9.07 1.58
C ILE A 46 -1.55 -9.71 2.47
N ALA A 47 -1.82 -9.12 3.64
CA ALA A 47 -2.89 -9.58 4.53
C ALA A 47 -4.27 -9.48 3.84
N GLY A 48 -4.55 -8.39 3.12
CA GLY A 48 -5.79 -8.21 2.37
C GLY A 48 -5.96 -9.23 1.24
N ILE A 49 -4.87 -9.61 0.56
CA ILE A 49 -4.87 -10.68 -0.44
C ILE A 49 -5.14 -12.04 0.22
N SER A 50 -4.54 -12.32 1.37
CA SER A 50 -4.79 -13.56 2.11
C SER A 50 -6.24 -13.64 2.61
N ASP A 51 -6.83 -12.51 3.00
CA ASP A 51 -8.23 -12.44 3.47
C ASP A 51 -9.24 -12.68 2.34
N LEU A 52 -8.83 -12.67 1.07
CA LEU A 52 -9.69 -13.04 -0.06
C LEU A 52 -10.20 -14.48 0.03
N GLN A 53 -9.55 -15.36 0.78
CA GLN A 53 -10.03 -16.73 0.99
C GLN A 53 -11.16 -16.81 2.03
N ARG A 54 -11.43 -15.73 2.76
CA ARG A 54 -12.44 -15.72 3.82
C ARG A 54 -13.86 -15.85 3.23
N PRO A 55 -14.77 -16.60 3.89
CA PRO A 55 -16.15 -16.74 3.43
C PRO A 55 -16.86 -15.38 3.40
N ALA A 56 -17.65 -15.16 2.34
CA ALA A 56 -18.29 -13.88 2.05
C ALA A 56 -19.26 -13.41 3.14
N GLU A 57 -19.80 -14.34 3.93
CA GLU A 57 -20.65 -14.08 5.10
C GLU A 57 -19.97 -13.25 6.19
N LYS A 58 -18.64 -13.37 6.32
CA LYS A 58 -17.88 -12.68 7.36
C LYS A 58 -17.37 -11.30 6.89
N ILE A 59 -17.70 -10.89 5.67
CA ILE A 59 -17.22 -9.64 5.08
C ILE A 59 -18.19 -8.51 5.44
N SER A 60 -17.71 -7.56 6.23
CA SER A 60 -18.47 -6.33 6.53
C SER A 60 -18.45 -5.38 5.32
N LEU A 61 -19.62 -5.11 4.74
CA LEU A 61 -19.75 -4.18 3.61
C LEU A 61 -19.32 -2.76 3.95
N ALA A 62 -19.72 -2.25 5.12
CA ALA A 62 -19.39 -0.89 5.55
C ALA A 62 -17.88 -0.71 5.75
N GLN A 63 -17.22 -1.70 6.34
CA GLN A 63 -15.77 -1.65 6.55
C GLN A 63 -15.01 -1.76 5.22
N THR A 64 -15.44 -2.67 4.34
CA THR A 64 -14.78 -2.90 3.06
C THR A 64 -14.95 -1.72 2.11
N SER A 65 -16.13 -1.10 2.08
CA SER A 65 -16.38 0.10 1.28
C SER A 65 -15.61 1.31 1.81
N ALA A 66 -15.54 1.50 3.13
CA ALA A 66 -14.73 2.55 3.73
C ALA A 66 -13.23 2.39 3.41
N LEU A 67 -12.71 1.17 3.49
CA LEU A 67 -11.31 0.89 3.15
C LEU A 67 -11.02 1.08 1.65
N ALA A 68 -11.95 0.71 0.77
CA ALA A 68 -11.83 0.99 -0.66
C ALA A 68 -11.81 2.50 -0.95
N ALA A 69 -12.75 3.25 -0.37
CA ALA A 69 -12.86 4.70 -0.56
C ALA A 69 -11.62 5.44 -0.04
N THR A 70 -11.17 5.12 1.17
CA THR A 70 -9.96 5.70 1.75
C THR A 70 -8.73 5.34 0.92
N GLY A 71 -8.61 4.11 0.42
CA GLY A 71 -7.54 3.72 -0.50
C GLY A 71 -7.46 4.61 -1.74
N VAL A 72 -8.60 4.89 -2.39
CA VAL A 72 -8.67 5.78 -3.57
C VAL A 72 -8.28 7.22 -3.23
N ILE A 73 -8.78 7.76 -2.11
CA ILE A 73 -8.43 9.11 -1.64
C ILE A 73 -6.92 9.22 -1.42
N TRP A 74 -6.33 8.24 -0.75
CA TRP A 74 -4.89 8.21 -0.49
C TRP A 74 -4.05 8.00 -1.76
N CYS A 75 -4.58 7.31 -2.78
CA CYS A 75 -3.95 7.26 -4.10
C CYS A 75 -3.79 8.66 -4.67
N ARG A 76 -4.86 9.48 -4.66
CA ARG A 76 -4.78 10.85 -5.16
C ARG A 76 -3.78 11.69 -4.36
N TYR A 77 -3.85 11.65 -3.03
CA TYR A 77 -2.94 12.44 -2.19
C TYR A 77 -1.47 12.07 -2.41
N SER A 78 -1.14 10.79 -2.58
CA SER A 78 0.24 10.35 -2.81
C SER A 78 0.88 10.88 -4.10
N LEU A 79 0.06 11.27 -5.09
CA LEU A 79 0.50 11.86 -6.36
C LEU A 79 0.56 13.39 -6.31
N VAL A 80 -0.15 14.02 -5.37
CA VAL A 80 -0.19 15.48 -5.18
C VAL A 80 0.93 15.95 -4.26
N ILE A 81 1.34 15.14 -3.28
CA ILE A 81 2.44 15.46 -2.36
C ILE A 81 3.77 15.54 -3.12
N ILE A 82 4.56 16.57 -2.84
CA ILE A 82 5.90 16.79 -3.40
C ILE A 82 6.95 16.55 -2.30
N PRO A 83 7.97 15.72 -2.54
CA PRO A 83 8.22 14.92 -3.75
C PRO A 83 7.25 13.73 -3.88
N LYS A 84 6.91 13.36 -5.12
CA LYS A 84 5.99 12.27 -5.42
C LYS A 84 6.53 10.94 -4.90
N ASN A 85 5.70 10.20 -4.17
CA ASN A 85 6.06 8.90 -3.62
C ASN A 85 5.23 7.80 -4.27
N TYR A 86 5.80 7.18 -5.31
CA TYR A 86 5.14 6.10 -6.05
C TYR A 86 4.92 4.83 -5.21
N ASN A 87 5.74 4.58 -4.18
CA ASN A 87 5.55 3.44 -3.28
C ASN A 87 4.32 3.66 -2.37
N LEU A 88 4.14 4.88 -1.87
CA LEU A 88 2.93 5.25 -1.14
C LEU A 88 1.68 5.15 -2.02
N PHE A 89 1.79 5.56 -3.29
CA PHE A 89 0.71 5.37 -4.27
C PHE A 89 0.38 3.89 -4.46
N SER A 90 1.37 3.05 -4.75
CA SER A 90 1.14 1.64 -5.05
C SER A 90 0.45 0.92 -3.90
N VAL A 91 0.90 1.14 -2.66
CA VAL A 91 0.28 0.48 -1.49
C VAL A 91 -1.21 0.82 -1.38
N ASN A 92 -1.56 2.11 -1.44
CA ASN A 92 -2.96 2.51 -1.30
C ASN A 92 -3.80 2.06 -2.50
N PHE A 93 -3.21 1.97 -3.68
CA PHE A 93 -3.86 1.46 -4.89
C PHE A 93 -4.19 -0.02 -4.75
N PHE A 94 -3.24 -0.84 -4.32
CA PHE A 94 -3.49 -2.26 -4.11
C PHE A 94 -4.48 -2.52 -2.97
N VAL A 95 -4.41 -1.77 -1.86
CA VAL A 95 -5.44 -1.83 -0.81
C VAL A 95 -6.82 -1.50 -1.40
N ALA A 96 -6.95 -0.43 -2.19
CA ALA A 96 -8.23 -0.10 -2.80
C ALA A 96 -8.75 -1.23 -3.69
N LEU A 97 -7.88 -1.82 -4.53
CA LEU A 97 -8.24 -2.93 -5.41
C LEU A 97 -8.68 -4.18 -4.66
N THR A 98 -7.93 -4.61 -3.64
CA THR A 98 -8.29 -5.81 -2.86
C THR A 98 -9.63 -5.61 -2.17
N GLN A 99 -9.87 -4.42 -1.63
CA GLN A 99 -11.13 -4.12 -0.95
C GLN A 99 -12.30 -3.99 -1.92
N LEU A 100 -12.12 -3.40 -3.10
CA LEU A 100 -13.16 -3.37 -4.14
C LEU A 100 -13.55 -4.78 -4.60
N TYR A 101 -12.57 -5.69 -4.71
CA TYR A 101 -12.84 -7.09 -5.03
C TYR A 101 -13.64 -7.79 -3.92
N GLN A 102 -13.25 -7.62 -2.66
CA GLN A 102 -14.00 -8.15 -1.51
C GLN A 102 -15.42 -7.58 -1.44
N LEU A 103 -15.59 -6.29 -1.73
CA LEU A 103 -16.89 -5.63 -1.76
C LEU A 103 -17.80 -6.24 -2.83
N SER A 104 -17.28 -6.48 -4.04
CA SER A 104 -18.02 -7.12 -5.12
C SER A 104 -18.50 -8.52 -4.74
N ARG A 105 -17.67 -9.31 -4.06
CA ARG A 105 -18.06 -10.64 -3.56
C ARG A 105 -19.14 -10.58 -2.49
N ALA A 106 -19.03 -9.65 -1.55
CA ALA A 106 -20.01 -9.49 -0.48
C ALA A 106 -21.38 -9.02 -1.00
N ILE A 107 -21.40 -8.12 -2.00
CA ILE A 107 -22.64 -7.68 -2.65
C ILE A 107 -23.31 -8.85 -3.39
N GLN A 108 -22.54 -9.65 -4.15
CA GLN A 108 -23.08 -10.82 -4.84
C GLN A 108 -23.68 -11.83 -3.85
N TYR A 109 -23.00 -12.09 -2.73
CA TYR A 109 -23.51 -12.97 -1.69
C TYR A 109 -24.85 -12.47 -1.11
N GLN A 110 -24.95 -11.18 -0.77
CA GLN A 110 -26.22 -10.62 -0.26
C GLN A 110 -27.36 -10.69 -1.28
N ARG A 111 -27.07 -10.47 -2.56
CA ARG A 111 -28.08 -10.59 -3.63
C ARG A 111 -28.57 -12.02 -3.79
N SER A 112 -27.68 -13.01 -3.72
CA SER A 112 -28.06 -14.43 -3.77
C SER A 112 -28.84 -14.86 -2.51
N ALA A 113 -28.46 -14.38 -1.33
CA ALA A 113 -29.19 -14.67 -0.09
C ALA A 113 -30.60 -14.03 -0.07
N ALA A 114 -30.76 -12.86 -0.67
CA ALA A 114 -32.06 -12.19 -0.79
C ALA A 114 -32.97 -12.83 -1.87
N ALA A 115 -32.40 -13.51 -2.87
CA ALA A 115 -33.16 -14.22 -3.89
C ALA A 115 -33.63 -15.63 -3.47
N ASN A 116 -33.03 -16.18 -2.40
CA ASN A 116 -33.36 -17.49 -1.83
C ASN A 116 -34.31 -17.40 -0.60
N ASN A 117 -34.73 -16.20 -0.20
CA ASN A 117 -35.81 -15.96 0.78
C ASN A 117 -37.06 -15.45 0.05
#